data_AF-A0A6L6UCD1-F1
#
_entry.id   AF-A0A6L6UCD1-F1
#
_cell.length_a   1.000
_cell.length_b   1.000
_cell.length_c   1.000
_cell.angle_alpha   90.00
_cell.angle_beta   90.00
_cell.angle_gamma   90.00
#
_symmetry.space_group_name_H-M   'P 1'
#
loop_
_entity.id
_entity.type
_entity.pdbx_description
1 polymer ?
#
loop_
_entity_poly.entity_id
_entity_poly.type
_entity_poly.pdbx_seq_one_letter_code
_entity_poly.pdbx_strand_id
1 'polypeptide(L)'
;MVKSFDELNKNKIVSLHKAGYTKSDGEDDCSEIITELKEIGINAKGYCYYHTQDLERAIGKEKMLFIGFDSYNRDDKLAKEVAEKIIAVLTENGFSTKWNGSIDTRIEILNINWKKAVDNIDYNYGRVFEIIEKYHTPKKSNNENKDKKPFWKIW
;
A
#
# COMPACT_ATOMS: atom_id res chain seq x y z
N MET A 1 4.19 1.90 12.27
CA MET A 1 4.51 2.04 10.84
C MET A 1 4.18 0.77 10.10
N VAL A 2 4.92 -0.34 10.30
CA VAL A 2 4.62 -1.64 9.63
C VAL A 2 3.14 -2.01 9.75
N LYS A 3 2.59 -2.02 10.97
CA LYS A 3 1.16 -2.29 11.20
C LYS A 3 0.23 -1.37 10.40
N SER A 4 0.54 -0.08 10.33
CA SER A 4 -0.24 0.92 9.59
C SER A 4 -0.20 0.67 8.09
N PHE A 5 0.97 0.38 7.52
CA PHE A 5 1.15 0.11 6.10
C PHE A 5 0.51 -1.24 5.71
N ASP A 6 0.64 -2.26 6.55
CA ASP A 6 -0.07 -3.52 6.36
C ASP A 6 -1.59 -3.32 6.35
N GLU A 7 -2.11 -2.46 7.22
CA GLU A 7 -3.53 -2.14 7.28
C GLU A 7 -4.00 -1.35 6.05
N LEU A 8 -3.18 -0.43 5.54
CA LEU A 8 -3.45 0.27 4.28
C LEU A 8 -3.42 -0.69 3.08
N ASN A 9 -2.45 -1.59 3.01
CA ASN A 9 -2.39 -2.65 2.01
C ASN A 9 -3.65 -3.52 2.05
N LYS A 10 -4.13 -3.94 3.23
CA LYS A 10 -5.42 -4.64 3.38
C LYS A 10 -6.61 -3.84 2.85
N ASN A 11 -6.52 -2.51 2.79
CA ASN A 11 -7.55 -1.62 2.25
C ASN A 11 -7.35 -1.26 0.76
N LYS A 12 -6.44 -1.95 0.07
CA LYS A 12 -6.05 -1.71 -1.33
C LYS A 12 -5.37 -0.35 -1.58
N ILE A 13 -4.67 0.15 -0.59
CA ILE A 13 -3.76 1.31 -0.73
C ILE A 13 -2.34 0.74 -0.71
N VAL A 14 -1.67 0.73 -1.86
CA VAL A 14 -0.30 0.19 -2.02
C VAL A 14 0.66 1.01 -1.16
N SER A 15 1.23 0.41 -0.13
CA SER A 15 2.00 1.13 0.89
C SER A 15 3.42 0.62 0.97
N LEU A 16 4.39 1.42 0.48
CA LEU A 16 5.79 1.00 0.35
C LEU A 16 6.71 1.66 1.37
N HIS A 17 7.48 0.82 2.05
CA HIS A 17 8.52 1.24 2.96
C HIS A 17 9.82 1.53 2.21
N LYS A 18 10.38 2.73 2.37
CA LYS A 18 11.68 3.13 1.79
C LYS A 18 11.72 2.86 0.27
N ALA A 19 10.69 3.32 -0.44
CA ALA A 19 10.58 3.21 -1.89
C ALA A 19 11.61 4.13 -2.55
N GLY A 20 12.52 3.54 -3.32
CA GLY A 20 13.68 4.23 -3.90
C GLY A 20 14.42 5.24 -3.01
N TYR A 21 14.95 6.27 -3.67
CA TYR A 21 15.70 7.35 -3.05
C TYR A 21 14.96 8.69 -3.12
N THR A 22 14.27 8.94 -4.24
CA THR A 22 13.59 10.19 -4.55
C THR A 22 12.06 10.06 -4.57
N LYS A 23 11.37 11.19 -4.77
CA LYS A 23 9.90 11.24 -4.97
C LYS A 23 9.48 10.46 -6.22
N SER A 24 10.19 10.65 -7.34
CA SER A 24 9.85 9.95 -8.60
C SER A 24 10.02 8.45 -8.45
N ASP A 25 11.11 7.99 -7.83
CA ASP A 25 11.34 6.55 -7.63
C ASP A 25 10.18 5.92 -6.84
N GLY A 26 9.73 6.59 -5.76
CA GLY A 26 8.63 6.09 -4.95
C GLY A 26 7.28 6.05 -5.67
N GLU A 27 7.03 7.01 -6.57
CA GLU A 27 5.83 6.99 -7.43
C GLU A 27 5.89 5.88 -8.48
N ASP A 28 7.04 5.71 -9.13
CA ASP A 28 7.25 4.69 -10.16
C ASP A 28 7.10 3.27 -9.55
N ASP A 29 7.75 3.01 -8.40
CA ASP A 29 7.64 1.74 -7.66
C ASP A 29 6.17 1.42 -7.31
N CYS A 30 5.40 2.41 -6.87
CA CYS A 30 3.98 2.22 -6.56
C CYS A 30 3.14 1.97 -7.82
N SER A 31 3.43 2.67 -8.92
CA SER A 31 2.70 2.54 -10.18
C SER A 31 2.92 1.18 -10.85
N GLU A 32 4.10 0.61 -10.70
CA GLU A 32 4.42 -0.75 -11.19
C GLU A 32 3.53 -1.78 -10.47
N ILE A 33 3.51 -1.75 -9.14
CA ILE A 33 2.67 -2.64 -8.32
C ILE A 33 1.19 -2.49 -8.66
N ILE A 34 0.70 -1.25 -8.83
CA ILE A 34 -0.70 -1.00 -9.20
C ILE A 34 -1.02 -1.62 -10.57
N THR A 35 -0.10 -1.54 -11.52
CA THR A 35 -0.26 -2.11 -12.86
C THR A 35 -0.36 -3.64 -12.77
N GLU A 36 0.55 -4.29 -12.06
CA GLU A 36 0.54 -5.75 -11.88
C GLU A 36 -0.67 -6.25 -11.08
N LEU A 37 -1.09 -5.53 -10.03
CA LEU A 37 -2.33 -5.84 -9.31
C LEU A 37 -3.55 -5.81 -10.24
N LYS A 38 -3.59 -4.85 -11.17
CA LYS A 38 -4.66 -4.74 -12.17
C LYS A 38 -4.65 -5.92 -13.14
N GLU A 39 -3.48 -6.42 -13.55
CA GLU A 39 -3.35 -7.60 -14.42
C GLU A 39 -3.93 -8.87 -13.78
N ILE A 40 -3.85 -8.99 -12.46
CA ILE A 40 -4.46 -10.09 -11.70
C ILE A 40 -5.90 -9.78 -11.22
N GLY A 41 -6.51 -8.70 -11.71
CA GLY A 41 -7.91 -8.35 -11.46
C GLY A 41 -8.18 -7.62 -10.15
N ILE A 42 -7.15 -7.09 -9.48
CA ILE A 42 -7.27 -6.32 -8.24
C ILE A 42 -7.10 -4.83 -8.52
N ASN A 43 -8.17 -4.06 -8.37
CA ASN A 43 -8.11 -2.60 -8.49
C ASN A 43 -7.68 -1.94 -7.18
N ALA A 44 -6.47 -1.38 -7.16
CA ALA A 44 -5.98 -0.51 -6.10
C ALA A 44 -6.78 0.80 -6.03
N LYS A 45 -6.86 1.40 -4.83
CA LYS A 45 -7.48 2.72 -4.62
C LYS A 45 -6.48 3.87 -4.78
N GLY A 46 -5.21 3.59 -4.51
CA GLY A 46 -4.13 4.55 -4.54
C GLY A 46 -2.90 3.96 -3.86
N TYR A 47 -1.96 4.83 -3.53
CA TYR A 47 -0.71 4.43 -2.93
C TYR A 47 -0.21 5.42 -1.89
N CYS A 48 0.72 4.96 -1.07
CA CYS A 48 1.57 5.83 -0.27
C CYS A 48 2.97 5.23 -0.08
N TYR A 49 3.94 6.11 0.17
CA TYR A 49 5.32 5.69 0.40
C TYR A 49 6.07 6.71 1.25
N TYR A 50 7.23 6.29 1.76
CA TYR A 50 8.30 7.20 2.14
C TYR A 50 9.59 6.71 1.51
N HIS A 51 10.48 7.62 1.10
CA HIS A 51 11.75 7.26 0.46
C HIS A 51 12.93 7.39 1.43
N THR A 52 14.13 7.06 0.97
CA THR A 52 15.35 7.07 1.80
C THR A 52 15.61 8.43 2.46
N GLN A 53 15.46 9.54 1.74
CA GLN A 53 15.68 10.87 2.35
C GLN A 53 14.60 11.26 3.40
N ASP A 54 13.39 10.71 3.33
CA ASP A 54 12.37 10.94 4.37
C ASP A 54 12.74 10.16 5.63
N LEU A 55 13.26 8.93 5.45
CA LEU A 55 13.77 8.12 6.55
C LEU A 55 14.95 8.80 7.26
N GLU A 56 15.87 9.41 6.52
CA GLU A 56 16.99 10.18 7.09
C GLU A 56 16.49 11.31 8.02
N ARG A 57 15.43 12.03 7.63
CA ARG A 57 14.79 13.06 8.47
C ARG A 57 14.10 12.47 9.70
N ALA A 58 13.50 11.30 9.56
CA ALA A 58 12.81 10.61 10.65
C ALA A 58 13.79 10.12 11.73
N ILE A 59 14.97 9.63 11.34
CA ILE A 59 16.03 9.21 12.28
C ILE A 59 16.84 10.40 12.79
N GLY A 60 16.89 11.50 12.04
CA GLY A 60 17.60 12.75 12.33
C GLY A 60 17.06 13.52 13.53
N LYS A 61 17.41 14.81 13.59
CA LYS A 61 17.01 15.70 14.70
C LYS A 61 15.56 16.15 14.56
N GLU A 62 15.07 16.21 13.32
CA GLU A 62 13.76 16.68 12.93
C GLU A 62 12.67 15.75 13.46
N LYS A 63 12.93 14.43 13.53
CA LYS A 63 11.95 13.41 13.93
C LYS A 63 10.64 13.56 13.14
N MET A 64 10.77 13.82 11.84
CA MET A 64 9.65 13.97 10.91
C MET A 64 9.78 12.98 9.78
N LEU A 65 8.66 12.35 9.40
CA LEU A 65 8.58 11.49 8.21
C LEU A 65 7.53 12.05 7.28
N PHE A 66 7.89 12.29 6.02
CA PHE A 66 6.92 12.62 4.99
C PHE A 66 6.41 11.35 4.32
N ILE A 67 5.13 11.36 4.00
CA ILE A 67 4.44 10.31 3.26
C ILE A 67 3.94 10.90 1.94
N GLY A 68 4.50 10.44 0.83
CA GLY A 68 3.95 10.68 -0.50
C GLY A 68 2.72 9.81 -0.72
N PHE A 69 1.75 10.30 -1.49
CA PHE A 69 0.53 9.58 -1.80
C PHE A 69 -0.07 10.11 -3.11
N ASP A 70 -0.92 9.29 -3.74
CA ASP A 70 -1.85 9.70 -4.79
C ASP A 70 -2.94 8.62 -4.94
N SER A 71 -3.95 8.88 -5.77
CA SER A 71 -4.85 7.84 -6.25
C SER A 71 -4.20 7.00 -7.35
N TYR A 72 -4.78 5.83 -7.63
CA TYR A 72 -4.23 4.90 -8.61
C TYR A 72 -4.20 5.45 -10.04
N ASN A 73 -4.97 6.49 -10.32
CA ASN A 73 -5.14 7.13 -11.62
C ASN A 73 -4.89 8.64 -11.60
N ARG A 74 -4.33 9.18 -10.50
CA ARG A 74 -4.06 10.61 -10.31
C ARG A 74 -5.32 11.50 -10.42
N ASP A 75 -6.46 10.96 -10.03
CA ASP A 75 -7.68 11.73 -9.78
C ASP A 75 -7.62 12.40 -8.41
N ASP A 76 -7.77 13.73 -8.37
CA ASP A 76 -7.66 14.56 -7.17
C ASP A 76 -8.65 14.19 -6.07
N LYS A 77 -9.89 13.86 -6.44
CA LYS A 77 -10.93 13.52 -5.47
C LYS A 77 -10.60 12.19 -4.80
N LEU A 78 -10.22 11.19 -5.59
CA LEU A 78 -9.78 9.90 -5.07
C LEU A 78 -8.47 10.04 -4.29
N ALA A 79 -7.55 10.91 -4.70
CA ALA A 79 -6.28 11.13 -4.01
C ALA A 79 -6.52 11.72 -2.62
N LYS A 80 -7.49 12.63 -2.50
CA LYS A 80 -7.95 13.16 -1.21
C LYS A 80 -8.56 12.07 -0.32
N GLU A 81 -9.42 11.20 -0.86
CA GLU A 81 -9.99 10.07 -0.11
C GLU A 81 -8.89 9.11 0.38
N VAL A 82 -7.86 8.87 -0.44
CA VAL A 82 -6.68 8.08 -0.07
C VAL A 82 -5.90 8.76 1.07
N ALA A 83 -5.64 10.06 0.97
CA ALA A 83 -4.94 10.84 2.00
C ALA A 83 -5.67 10.79 3.35
N GLU A 84 -6.99 10.99 3.35
CA GLU A 84 -7.83 10.93 4.54
C GLU A 84 -7.77 9.52 5.18
N LYS A 85 -7.78 8.45 4.37
CA LYS A 85 -7.65 7.08 4.88
C LYS A 85 -6.26 6.81 5.47
N ILE A 86 -5.20 7.33 4.85
CA ILE A 86 -3.83 7.23 5.37
C ILE A 86 -3.72 7.91 6.74
N ILE A 87 -4.22 9.15 6.84
CA ILE A 87 -4.22 9.93 8.09
C ILE A 87 -4.98 9.20 9.19
N ALA A 88 -6.17 8.66 8.88
CA ALA A 88 -6.98 7.91 9.84
C ALA A 88 -6.22 6.69 10.37
N VAL A 89 -5.68 5.85 9.50
CA VAL A 89 -4.95 4.62 9.90
C VAL A 89 -3.66 4.96 10.68
N LEU A 90 -2.93 6.00 10.28
CA LEU A 90 -1.76 6.45 11.02
C LEU A 90 -2.13 6.93 12.43
N THR A 91 -3.18 7.74 12.54
CA THR A 91 -3.66 8.29 13.82
C THR A 91 -4.15 7.18 14.75
N GLU A 92 -4.94 6.23 14.24
CA GLU A 92 -5.43 5.05 14.97
C GLU A 92 -4.29 4.16 15.49
N ASN A 93 -3.15 4.16 14.80
CA ASN A 93 -1.94 3.46 15.20
C ASN A 93 -0.96 4.32 16.02
N GLY A 94 -1.42 5.47 16.52
CA GLY A 94 -0.71 6.30 17.50
C GLY A 94 0.30 7.29 16.91
N PHE A 95 0.25 7.55 15.60
CA PHE A 95 1.09 8.58 14.97
C PHE A 95 0.41 9.95 15.02
N SER A 96 1.19 11.00 15.31
CA SER A 96 0.72 12.38 15.14
C SER A 96 0.93 12.80 13.68
N THR A 97 -0.15 13.08 12.97
CA THR A 97 -0.11 13.46 11.56
C THR A 97 -0.48 14.92 11.34
N LYS A 98 0.13 15.55 10.34
CA LYS A 98 -0.22 16.89 9.87
C LYS A 98 -0.31 16.89 8.34
N TRP A 99 -1.37 17.49 7.81
CA TRP A 99 -1.58 17.71 6.38
C TRP A 99 -2.51 18.91 6.21
N ASN A 100 -2.28 19.74 5.19
CA ASN A 100 -3.07 20.96 4.98
C ASN A 100 -4.32 20.74 4.11
N GLY A 101 -4.57 19.51 3.64
CA GLY A 101 -5.70 19.16 2.78
C GLY A 101 -5.46 19.31 1.27
N SER A 102 -4.29 19.79 0.84
CA SER A 102 -3.90 19.89 -0.57
C SER A 102 -3.13 18.64 -1.00
N ILE A 103 -3.57 18.05 -2.12
CA ILE A 103 -2.92 16.90 -2.78
C ILE A 103 -1.51 17.22 -3.29
N ASP A 104 -1.18 18.51 -3.48
CA ASP A 104 0.15 18.96 -3.86
C ASP A 104 1.15 18.91 -2.70
N THR A 105 0.67 18.61 -1.48
CA THR A 105 1.50 18.51 -0.28
C THR A 105 1.48 17.10 0.30
N ARG A 106 2.58 16.71 0.93
CA ARG A 106 2.74 15.40 1.57
C ARG A 106 2.13 15.39 2.96
N ILE A 107 1.74 14.21 3.42
CA ILE A 107 1.34 13.99 4.81
C ILE A 107 2.62 13.96 5.65
N GLU A 108 2.64 14.69 6.76
CA GLU A 108 3.73 14.71 7.73
C GLU A 108 3.38 13.84 8.94
N ILE A 109 4.29 12.99 9.38
CA ILE A 109 4.25 12.35 10.69
C ILE A 109 5.24 13.08 11.59
N LEU A 110 4.73 13.65 12.67
CA LEU A 110 5.47 14.50 13.60
C LEU A 110 6.00 13.69 14.78
N ASN A 111 7.14 14.14 15.34
CA ASN A 111 7.76 13.58 16.54
C ASN A 111 7.92 12.05 16.49
N ILE A 112 8.22 11.51 15.30
CA ILE A 112 8.29 10.06 15.11
C ILE A 112 9.45 9.49 15.91
N ASN A 113 9.14 8.57 16.81
CA ASN A 113 10.15 7.72 17.42
C ASN A 113 10.39 6.53 16.50
N TRP A 114 11.39 6.65 15.63
CA TRP A 114 11.75 5.57 14.71
C TRP A 114 12.31 4.36 15.48
N LYS A 115 11.53 3.29 15.54
CA LYS A 115 11.87 2.07 16.30
C LYS A 115 12.22 0.86 15.43
N LYS A 116 12.14 0.98 14.10
CA LYS A 116 12.39 -0.15 13.21
C LYS A 116 13.90 -0.40 13.12
N ALA A 117 14.32 -1.58 13.55
CA ALA A 117 15.68 -2.11 13.37
C ALA A 117 15.78 -2.87 12.04
N VAL A 118 17.01 -3.18 11.61
CA VAL A 118 17.23 -4.07 10.46
C VAL A 118 16.79 -5.47 10.84
N ASP A 119 15.80 -6.01 10.12
CA ASP A 119 15.14 -7.29 10.42
C ASP A 119 15.13 -8.25 9.21
N ASN A 120 15.83 -7.92 8.11
CA ASN A 120 15.88 -8.68 6.85
C ASN A 120 14.51 -9.02 6.25
N ILE A 121 13.44 -8.36 6.70
CA ILE A 121 12.09 -8.54 6.15
C ILE A 121 11.92 -7.57 4.98
N ASP A 122 11.45 -8.09 3.85
CA ASP A 122 10.98 -7.26 2.76
C ASP A 122 9.62 -6.65 3.14
N TYR A 123 9.58 -5.33 3.25
CA TYR A 123 8.34 -4.57 3.49
C TYR A 123 7.90 -3.78 2.25
N ASN A 124 8.46 -4.15 1.10
CA ASN A 124 8.19 -3.54 -0.18
C ASN A 124 7.34 -4.54 -1.00
N TYR A 125 7.64 -4.67 -2.29
CA TYR A 125 6.94 -5.47 -3.29
C TYR A 125 6.30 -6.76 -2.76
N GLY A 126 7.10 -7.72 -2.27
CA GLY A 126 6.60 -9.05 -1.91
C GLY A 126 5.53 -9.03 -0.83
N ARG A 127 5.69 -8.17 0.18
CA ARG A 127 4.73 -8.03 1.28
C ARG A 127 3.43 -7.37 0.83
N VAL A 128 3.50 -6.42 -0.10
CA VAL A 128 2.29 -5.76 -0.63
C VAL A 128 1.42 -6.77 -1.36
N PHE A 129 2.01 -7.56 -2.27
CA PHE A 129 1.28 -8.63 -2.96
C PHE A 129 0.74 -9.67 -1.99
N GLU A 130 1.57 -10.18 -1.08
CA GLU A 130 1.14 -11.17 -0.08
C GLU A 130 -0.10 -10.70 0.68
N ILE A 131 -0.13 -9.44 1.13
CA ILE A 131 -1.25 -8.89 1.86
C ILE A 131 -2.44 -8.64 0.91
N ILE A 132 -2.26 -7.93 -0.19
CA ILE A 132 -3.38 -7.54 -1.05
C ILE A 132 -4.06 -8.77 -1.65
N GLU A 133 -3.32 -9.74 -2.17
CA GLU A 133 -3.87 -10.97 -2.71
C GLU A 133 -4.62 -11.77 -1.64
N LYS A 134 -4.01 -11.96 -0.47
CA LYS A 134 -4.65 -12.68 0.64
C LYS A 134 -6.04 -12.15 0.99
N TYR A 135 -6.26 -10.84 0.88
CA TYR A 135 -7.54 -10.20 1.24
C TYR A 135 -8.46 -9.92 0.04
N HIS A 136 -7.94 -9.85 -1.19
CA HIS A 136 -8.70 -9.37 -2.36
C HIS A 136 -8.64 -10.25 -3.59
N THR A 137 -7.85 -11.34 -3.60
CA THR A 137 -7.91 -12.30 -4.69
C THR A 137 -9.32 -12.87 -4.78
N PRO A 138 -9.98 -12.77 -5.95
CA PRO A 138 -11.28 -13.38 -6.15
C PRO A 138 -11.17 -14.87 -5.82
N LYS A 139 -12.03 -15.39 -4.94
CA LYS A 139 -12.13 -16.85 -4.78
C LYS A 139 -12.39 -17.42 -6.16
N LYS A 140 -11.48 -18.26 -6.67
CA LYS A 140 -11.76 -19.08 -7.85
C LYS A 140 -13.10 -19.75 -7.59
N SER A 141 -14.09 -19.50 -8.45
CA SER A 141 -15.30 -20.31 -8.44
C SER A 141 -14.84 -21.74 -8.68
N ASN A 142 -15.03 -22.61 -7.70
CA ASN A 142 -14.95 -24.05 -7.91
C ASN A 142 -16.13 -24.46 -8.78
N ASN A 143 -16.10 -24.10 -10.06
CA ASN A 143 -16.87 -24.76 -11.13
C ASN A 143 -15.99 -25.87 -11.72
N GLU A 144 -15.52 -26.78 -10.87
CA GLU A 144 -15.23 -28.12 -11.34
C GLU A 144 -16.58 -28.79 -11.58
N ASN A 145 -16.93 -28.91 -12.87
CA ASN A 145 -18.01 -29.72 -13.39
C ASN A 145 -18.18 -31.04 -12.60
N LYS A 146 -19.18 -31.09 -11.72
CA LYS A 146 -19.72 -32.33 -11.14
C LYS A 146 -20.73 -33.03 -12.07
N ASP A 147 -20.79 -32.65 -13.34
CA ASP A 147 -21.59 -33.34 -14.36
C ASP A 147 -20.69 -33.99 -15.42
N LYS A 148 -19.91 -34.98 -15.00
CA LYS A 148 -19.56 -36.09 -15.90
C LYS A 148 -20.39 -37.29 -15.48
N LYS A 149 -21.62 -37.37 -15.98
CA LYS A 149 -22.34 -38.65 -16.05
C LYS A 149 -21.44 -39.61 -16.83
N PRO A 150 -21.14 -40.81 -16.31
CA PRO A 150 -20.37 -41.78 -17.06
C PRO A 150 -21.21 -42.24 -18.25
N PHE A 151 -20.86 -41.77 -19.44
CA PHE A 151 -21.12 -42.53 -20.65
C PHE A 151 -20.32 -43.84 -20.54
N TRP A 152 -20.89 -44.96 -20.99
CA TRP A 152 -20.40 -46.35 -20.91
C TRP A 152 -20.72 -47.05 -19.56
N LYS A 153 -21.56 -48.10 -19.47
CA LYS A 153 -21.70 -49.25 -20.38
C LYS A 153 -23.14 -49.80 -20.43
N ILE A 154 -23.66 -49.90 -21.64
CA ILE A 154 -24.59 -50.95 -22.10
C ILE A 154 -23.71 -52.15 -22.52
N TRP A 155 -24.30 -53.34 -22.50
CA TRP A 155 -23.78 -54.70 -22.78
C TRP A 155 -23.15 -55.41 -21.58
#